data_AF-A0A523NWC4-F1
#
_entry.id   AF-A0A523NWC4-F1
#
_cell.length_a   1.000
_cell.length_b   1.000
_cell.length_c   1.000
_cell.angle_alpha   90.00
_cell.angle_beta   90.00
_cell.angle_gamma   90.00
#
_symmetry.space_group_name_H-M   'P 1'
#
loop_
_entity.id
_entity.type
_entity.pdbx_description
1 polymer ?
#
loop_
_entity_poly.entity_id
_entity_poly.type
_entity_poly.pdbx_seq_one_letter_code
_entity_poly.pdbx_strand_id
1 'polypeptide(L)'
;MKLIKFIKAFPKAIKAAFVLREVLELQVAGKQKEALTLLDKHKEFFEGRLYRYHLFRGRILFVTYDDCKNAIKEFSQGIHLIKSRKFLKPNTREYLLTWTKDMISRCNLELGKNDEADHWQKECQKHHFDIDKIPKKIKSLYPMG
;
A
#
# COMPACT_ATOMS: atom_id res chain seq x y z
N MET A 1 30.21 -6.78 18.39
CA MET A 1 29.53 -5.53 17.97
C MET A 1 28.16 -5.74 17.27
N LYS A 2 27.26 -6.61 17.77
CA LYS A 2 25.91 -6.82 17.18
C LYS A 2 24.77 -6.15 17.97
N LEU A 3 24.99 -5.87 19.26
CA LEU A 3 23.99 -5.30 20.17
C LEU A 3 23.68 -3.81 19.91
N ILE A 4 24.71 -3.01 19.58
CA ILE A 4 24.59 -1.55 19.39
C ILE A 4 23.80 -1.18 18.11
N LYS A 5 23.86 -2.02 17.06
CA LYS A 5 23.07 -1.80 15.83
C LYS A 5 21.57 -1.99 16.09
N PHE A 6 21.20 -2.88 17.00
CA PHE A 6 19.80 -3.18 17.34
C PHE A 6 19.13 -1.98 18.06
N ILE A 7 19.85 -1.35 18.99
CA ILE A 7 19.37 -0.20 19.77
C ILE A 7 19.16 1.05 18.89
N LYS A 8 19.97 1.25 17.83
CA LYS A 8 19.80 2.38 16.90
C LYS A 8 18.66 2.20 15.88
N ALA A 9 18.26 0.96 15.59
CA ALA A 9 17.20 0.67 14.63
C ALA A 9 15.79 0.70 15.26
N PHE A 10 15.70 0.42 16.57
CA PHE A 10 14.45 0.36 17.33
C PHE A 10 13.64 1.69 17.32
N PRO A 11 14.26 2.87 17.55
CA PRO A 11 13.54 4.14 17.55
C PRO A 11 12.95 4.48 16.17
N LYS A 12 13.64 4.11 15.08
CA LYS A 12 13.17 4.38 13.72
C LYS A 12 11.93 3.54 13.39
N ALA A 13 11.89 2.28 13.81
CA ALA A 13 10.73 1.40 13.59
C ALA A 13 9.50 1.84 14.40
N ILE A 14 9.70 2.30 15.64
CA ILE A 14 8.64 2.87 16.48
C ILE A 14 8.10 4.15 15.85
N LYS A 15 8.99 5.07 15.45
CA LYS A 15 8.60 6.32 14.78
C LYS A 15 7.83 6.06 13.48
N ALA A 16 8.28 5.09 12.68
CA ALA A 16 7.59 4.65 11.48
C ALA A 16 6.16 4.16 11.76
N ALA A 17 5.95 3.40 12.84
CA ALA A 17 4.63 2.92 13.23
C ALA A 17 3.69 4.07 13.64
N PHE A 18 4.18 5.05 14.40
CA PHE A 18 3.42 6.23 14.79
C PHE A 18 3.02 7.09 13.59
N VAL A 19 3.97 7.36 12.69
CA VAL A 19 3.71 8.14 11.48
C VAL A 19 2.65 7.48 10.60
N LEU A 20 2.68 6.15 10.42
CA LEU A 20 1.64 5.47 9.63
C LEU A 20 0.27 5.51 10.28
N ARG A 21 0.21 5.46 11.61
CA ARG A 21 -1.04 5.60 12.35
C ARG A 21 -1.62 7.00 12.13
N GLU A 22 -0.79 8.03 12.25
CA GLU A 22 -1.21 9.42 12.04
C GLU A 22 -1.65 9.65 10.58
N VAL A 23 -0.92 9.12 9.60
CA VAL A 23 -1.33 9.13 8.18
C VAL A 23 -2.72 8.51 8.01
N LEU A 24 -2.99 7.39 8.67
CA LEU A 24 -4.30 6.73 8.62
C LEU A 24 -5.40 7.59 9.25
N GLU A 25 -5.14 8.18 10.41
CA GLU A 25 -6.08 9.07 11.09
C GLU A 25 -6.42 10.28 10.20
N LEU A 26 -5.41 10.88 9.55
CA LEU A 26 -5.58 11.96 8.58
C LEU A 26 -6.39 11.50 7.35
N GLN A 27 -6.13 10.31 6.81
CA GLN A 27 -6.89 9.76 5.69
C GLN A 27 -8.36 9.53 6.05
N VAL A 28 -8.66 9.01 7.25
CA VAL A 28 -10.03 8.80 7.75
C VAL A 28 -10.74 10.14 7.96
N ALA A 29 -10.03 11.16 8.42
CA ALA A 29 -10.54 12.52 8.57
C ALA A 29 -10.68 13.29 7.25
N GLY A 30 -10.40 12.66 6.09
CA GLY A 30 -10.46 13.31 4.78
C GLY A 30 -9.30 14.28 4.49
N LYS A 31 -8.31 14.36 5.38
CA LYS A 31 -7.16 15.26 5.30
C LYS A 31 -6.03 14.68 4.44
N GLN A 32 -6.34 14.37 3.19
CA GLN A 32 -5.45 13.62 2.28
C GLN A 32 -4.14 14.37 1.98
N LYS A 33 -4.17 15.71 1.87
CA LYS A 33 -2.97 16.54 1.64
C LYS A 33 -2.02 16.52 2.84
N GLU A 34 -2.56 16.60 4.06
CA GLU A 34 -1.78 16.49 5.30
C GLU A 34 -1.15 15.10 5.40
N ALA A 35 -1.92 14.05 5.09
CA ALA A 35 -1.45 12.67 5.06
C ALA A 35 -0.29 12.47 4.06
N LEU A 36 -0.39 13.03 2.86
CA LEU A 36 0.66 12.98 1.84
C LEU A 36 1.93 13.72 2.30
N THR A 37 1.75 14.93 2.85
CA THR A 37 2.87 15.74 3.36
C THR A 37 3.62 15.00 4.47
N LEU A 38 2.89 14.32 5.36
CA LEU A 38 3.47 13.54 6.44
C LEU A 38 4.22 12.30 5.93
N LEU A 39 3.67 11.61 4.91
CA LEU A 39 4.36 10.50 4.24
C LEU A 39 5.66 10.97 3.58
N ASP A 40 5.62 12.06 2.82
CA ASP A 40 6.78 12.58 2.08
C ASP A 40 7.88 13.09 3.03
N LYS A 41 7.51 13.76 4.12
CA LYS A 41 8.44 14.20 5.19
C LYS A 41 9.20 13.03 5.82
N HIS A 42 8.60 11.85 5.82
CA HIS A 42 9.12 10.66 6.49
C HIS A 42 9.48 9.52 5.53
N LYS A 43 9.59 9.80 4.22
CA LYS A 43 9.84 8.79 3.18
C LYS A 43 11.06 7.93 3.46
N GLU A 44 12.14 8.50 4.03
CA GLU A 44 13.37 7.78 4.36
C GLU A 44 13.18 6.59 5.32
N PHE A 45 12.10 6.59 6.11
CA PHE A 45 11.78 5.48 7.01
C PHE A 45 11.08 4.32 6.30
N PHE A 46 10.48 4.57 5.14
CA PHE A 46 9.50 3.67 4.53
C PHE A 46 9.86 3.24 3.11
N GLU A 47 10.42 4.14 2.32
CA GLU A 47 10.66 3.98 0.89
C GLU A 47 11.51 2.74 0.60
N GLY A 48 11.01 1.87 -0.27
CA GLY A 48 11.65 0.59 -0.63
C GLY A 48 11.66 -0.46 0.48
N ARG A 49 11.04 -0.18 1.63
CA ARG A 49 10.99 -1.11 2.77
C ARG A 49 9.57 -1.54 3.06
N LEU A 50 8.60 -0.62 3.10
CA LEU A 50 7.28 -0.91 3.66
C LEU A 50 6.18 -0.82 2.60
N TYR A 51 5.55 -1.96 2.28
CA TYR A 51 4.45 -1.98 1.31
C TYR A 51 3.32 -1.01 1.69
N ARG A 52 2.98 -0.89 2.99
CA ARG A 52 1.89 -0.03 3.46
C ARG A 52 2.07 1.44 3.07
N TYR A 53 3.31 1.93 3.10
CA TYR A 53 3.62 3.29 2.67
C TYR A 53 3.24 3.49 1.21
N HIS A 54 3.69 2.58 0.34
CA HIS A 54 3.40 2.65 -1.09
C HIS A 54 1.90 2.47 -1.38
N LEU A 55 1.20 1.60 -0.65
CA LEU A 55 -0.25 1.45 -0.81
C LEU A 55 -1.03 2.71 -0.38
N PHE A 56 -0.67 3.33 0.75
CA PHE A 56 -1.32 4.56 1.21
C PHE A 56 -1.01 5.73 0.29
N ARG A 57 0.25 5.88 -0.11
CA ARG A 57 0.68 6.95 -1.01
C ARG A 57 0.02 6.82 -2.39
N GLY A 58 0.06 5.62 -2.98
CA GLY A 58 -0.60 5.33 -4.26
C GLY A 58 -2.11 5.61 -4.21
N ARG A 59 -2.78 5.24 -3.12
CA ARG A 59 -4.22 5.53 -2.94
C ARG A 59 -4.49 7.03 -2.83
N ILE A 60 -3.68 7.79 -2.09
CA ILE A 60 -3.84 9.25 -2.01
C ILE A 60 -3.66 9.87 -3.40
N LEU A 61 -2.58 9.51 -4.11
CA LEU A 61 -2.31 10.02 -5.45
C LEU A 61 -3.47 9.77 -6.41
N PHE A 62 -4.01 8.56 -6.40
CA PHE A 62 -5.13 8.21 -7.25
C PHE A 62 -6.42 8.92 -6.84
N VAL A 63 -6.89 8.72 -5.60
CA VAL A 63 -8.23 9.16 -5.19
C VAL A 63 -8.33 10.69 -5.00
N THR A 64 -7.24 11.34 -4.60
CA THR A 64 -7.26 12.78 -4.26
C THR A 64 -6.73 13.66 -5.36
N TYR A 65 -5.70 13.19 -6.07
CA TYR A 65 -4.96 14.00 -7.03
C TYR A 65 -5.15 13.56 -8.48
N ASP A 66 -5.87 12.47 -8.71
CA ASP A 66 -6.03 11.84 -10.03
C ASP A 66 -4.69 11.58 -10.75
N ASP A 67 -3.61 11.42 -9.97
CA ASP A 67 -2.26 11.19 -10.48
C ASP A 67 -2.05 9.70 -10.71
N CYS A 68 -2.79 9.17 -11.69
CA CYS A 68 -2.79 7.75 -12.03
C CYS A 68 -1.38 7.23 -12.37
N LYS A 69 -0.55 8.04 -13.05
CA LYS A 69 0.81 7.64 -13.44
C LYS A 69 1.71 7.38 -12.23
N ASN A 70 1.72 8.29 -11.26
CA ASN A 70 2.54 8.08 -10.06
C ASN A 70 1.89 7.08 -9.10
N ALA A 71 0.55 7.00 -9.05
CA ALA A 71 -0.14 5.97 -8.28
C ALA A 71 0.24 4.56 -8.73
N ILE A 72 0.30 4.30 -10.04
CA ILE A 72 0.72 3.00 -10.59
C ILE A 72 2.15 2.65 -10.17
N LYS A 73 3.07 3.63 -10.17
CA LYS A 73 4.45 3.40 -9.70
C LYS A 73 4.49 2.99 -8.23
N GLU A 74 3.74 3.69 -7.38
CA GLU A 74 3.63 3.35 -5.96
C GLU A 74 3.04 1.95 -5.76
N PHE A 75 1.92 1.63 -6.40
CA PHE A 75 1.30 0.31 -6.30
C PHE A 75 2.21 -0.81 -6.82
N SER A 76 2.97 -0.57 -7.89
CA SER A 76 3.95 -1.53 -8.42
C SER A 76 5.05 -1.85 -7.40
N GLN A 77 5.56 -0.84 -6.69
CA GLN A 77 6.49 -1.05 -5.58
C GLN A 77 5.83 -1.78 -4.41
N GLY A 78 4.56 -1.45 -4.12
CA GLY A 78 3.73 -2.19 -3.17
C GLY A 78 3.68 -3.69 -3.47
N ILE A 79 3.39 -4.08 -4.71
CA ILE A 79 3.36 -5.48 -5.17
C ILE A 79 4.71 -6.17 -4.93
N HIS A 80 5.81 -5.54 -5.34
CA HIS A 80 7.15 -6.11 -5.15
C HIS A 80 7.45 -6.38 -3.66
N LEU A 81 7.10 -5.43 -2.80
CA LEU A 81 7.28 -5.56 -1.35
C LEU A 81 6.33 -6.58 -0.74
N ILE A 82 5.07 -6.70 -1.18
CA ILE A 82 4.14 -7.72 -0.66
C ILE A 82 4.66 -9.13 -0.99
N LYS A 83 5.11 -9.34 -2.23
CA LYS A 83 5.64 -10.65 -2.69
C LYS A 83 6.89 -11.08 -1.91
N SER A 84 7.80 -10.15 -1.61
CA SER A 84 9.05 -10.45 -0.89
C SER A 84 8.87 -10.69 0.62
N ARG A 85 7.68 -10.43 1.19
CA ARG A 85 7.42 -10.51 2.64
C ARG A 85 6.99 -11.91 3.08
N LYS A 86 7.96 -12.69 3.56
CA LYS A 86 7.78 -14.08 4.04
C LYS A 86 6.78 -14.22 5.20
N PHE A 87 6.67 -13.23 6.08
CA PHE A 87 5.82 -13.29 7.28
C PHE A 87 4.35 -12.90 7.05
N LEU A 88 3.97 -12.45 5.85
CA LEU A 88 2.56 -12.25 5.54
C LEU A 88 1.87 -13.61 5.40
N LYS A 89 0.77 -13.80 6.14
CA LYS A 89 -0.07 -14.98 5.98
C LYS A 89 -0.55 -15.08 4.53
N PRO A 90 -0.57 -16.27 3.91
CA PRO A 90 -0.94 -16.44 2.49
C PRO A 90 -2.23 -15.70 2.10
N ASN A 91 -3.34 -15.93 2.81
CA ASN A 91 -4.61 -15.23 2.53
C ASN A 91 -4.48 -13.70 2.56
N THR A 92 -3.77 -13.14 3.55
CA THR A 92 -3.56 -11.68 3.63
C THR A 92 -2.66 -11.18 2.52
N ARG A 93 -1.65 -11.96 2.10
CA ARG A 93 -0.79 -11.62 0.97
C ARG A 93 -1.61 -11.54 -0.32
N GLU A 94 -2.36 -12.60 -0.62
CA GLU A 94 -3.17 -12.65 -1.84
C GLU A 94 -4.23 -11.55 -1.86
N TYR A 95 -4.94 -11.33 -0.74
CA TYR A 95 -5.87 -10.21 -0.60
C TYR A 95 -5.24 -8.85 -0.94
N LEU A 96 -4.07 -8.56 -0.35
CA LEU A 96 -3.37 -7.29 -0.59
C LEU A 96 -2.86 -7.19 -2.03
N LEU A 97 -2.41 -8.30 -2.64
CA LEU A 97 -2.03 -8.33 -4.05
C LEU A 97 -3.21 -8.03 -4.95
N THR A 98 -4.34 -8.71 -4.75
CA THR A 98 -5.56 -8.47 -5.54
C THR A 98 -6.04 -7.04 -5.40
N TRP A 99 -6.13 -6.52 -4.17
CA TRP A 99 -6.50 -5.11 -3.95
C TRP A 99 -5.55 -4.15 -4.68
N THR A 100 -4.24 -4.37 -4.58
CA THR A 100 -3.25 -3.48 -5.21
C THR A 100 -3.32 -3.53 -6.74
N LYS A 101 -3.52 -4.73 -7.32
CA LYS A 101 -3.68 -4.93 -8.76
C LYS A 101 -4.98 -4.29 -9.28
N ASP A 102 -6.06 -4.38 -8.53
CA ASP A 102 -7.33 -3.70 -8.86
C ASP A 102 -7.15 -2.18 -8.92
N MET A 103 -6.44 -1.59 -7.95
CA MET A 103 -6.12 -0.16 -7.99
C MET A 103 -5.30 0.24 -9.22
N ILE A 104 -4.32 -0.60 -9.62
CA ILE A 104 -3.56 -0.37 -10.86
C ILE A 104 -4.48 -0.47 -12.08
N SER A 105 -5.38 -1.44 -12.13
CA SER A 105 -6.35 -1.59 -13.22
C SER A 105 -7.20 -0.33 -13.37
N ARG A 106 -7.78 0.17 -12.27
CA ARG A 106 -8.56 1.42 -12.25
C ARG A 106 -7.75 2.62 -12.75
N CYS A 107 -6.51 2.79 -12.27
CA CYS A 107 -5.63 3.84 -12.78
C CYS A 107 -5.36 3.72 -14.29
N ASN A 108 -5.29 2.51 -14.84
CA ASN A 108 -5.11 2.33 -16.29
C ASN A 108 -6.37 2.68 -17.07
N LEU A 109 -7.56 2.37 -16.55
CA LEU A 109 -8.83 2.80 -17.15
C LEU A 109 -8.93 4.33 -17.23
N GLU A 110 -8.61 5.05 -16.16
CA GLU A 110 -8.61 6.52 -16.15
C GLU A 110 -7.60 7.11 -17.16
N LEU A 111 -6.52 6.38 -17.45
CA LEU A 111 -5.53 6.77 -18.47
C LEU A 111 -5.90 6.34 -19.90
N GLY A 112 -7.06 5.72 -20.11
CA GLY A 112 -7.49 5.18 -21.41
C GLY A 112 -6.72 3.93 -21.87
N LYS A 113 -6.03 3.27 -20.94
CA LYS A 113 -5.17 2.09 -21.17
C LYS A 113 -5.95 0.80 -20.92
N ASN A 114 -6.93 0.53 -21.77
CA ASN A 114 -7.88 -0.58 -21.58
C ASN A 114 -7.19 -1.95 -21.58
N ASP A 115 -6.22 -2.18 -22.48
CA ASP A 115 -5.50 -3.45 -22.56
C ASP A 115 -4.68 -3.73 -21.28
N GLU A 116 -4.01 -2.72 -20.73
CA GLU A 116 -3.30 -2.84 -19.45
C GLU A 116 -4.27 -3.02 -18.28
N ALA A 117 -5.41 -2.32 -18.28
CA ALA A 117 -6.42 -2.49 -17.26
C ALA A 117 -6.97 -3.92 -17.22
N ASP A 118 -7.28 -4.49 -18.39
CA ASP A 118 -7.76 -5.86 -18.57
C ASP A 118 -6.71 -6.89 -18.15
N HIS A 119 -5.45 -6.63 -18.49
CA HIS A 119 -4.33 -7.46 -18.03
C HIS A 119 -4.31 -7.55 -16.50
N TRP A 120 -4.43 -6.41 -15.81
CA TRP A 120 -4.43 -6.38 -14.34
C TRP A 120 -5.68 -7.04 -13.72
N GLN A 121 -6.85 -6.93 -14.36
CA GLN A 121 -8.05 -7.66 -13.90
C GLN A 121 -7.89 -9.18 -14.03
N LYS A 122 -7.36 -9.67 -15.15
CA LYS A 122 -7.02 -11.09 -15.31
C LYS A 122 -6.02 -11.55 -14.25
N GLU A 123 -5.06 -10.70 -13.90
CA GLU A 123 -4.10 -10.93 -12.83
C GLU A 123 -4.72 -10.95 -11.42
N CYS A 124 -5.85 -10.27 -11.19
CA CYS A 124 -6.62 -10.34 -9.95
C CYS A 124 -7.32 -11.70 -9.79
N GLN A 125 -7.87 -12.24 -10.89
CA GLN A 125 -8.64 -13.50 -10.91
C GLN A 125 -7.79 -14.75 -10.59
N LYS A 126 -6.46 -14.67 -10.72
CA LYS A 126 -5.54 -15.77 -10.39
C LYS A 126 -5.49 -16.05 -8.88
N HIS A 127 -5.89 -15.10 -8.06
CA HIS A 127 -5.73 -15.13 -6.61
C HIS A 127 -6.97 -15.66 -5.91
N HIS A 128 -6.78 -16.69 -5.10
CA HIS A 128 -7.86 -17.32 -4.35
C HIS A 128 -7.59 -17.12 -2.85
N PHE A 129 -8.49 -16.41 -2.17
CA PHE A 129 -8.43 -16.18 -0.73
C PHE A 129 -9.82 -16.25 -0.12
N ASP A 130 -9.86 -16.68 1.13
CA ASP A 130 -11.08 -16.66 1.94
C ASP A 130 -11.20 -15.31 2.65
N ILE A 131 -12.22 -14.52 2.28
CA ILE A 131 -12.43 -13.15 2.79
C ILE A 131 -12.74 -13.12 4.30
N ASP A 132 -13.28 -14.21 4.85
CA ASP A 132 -13.60 -14.31 6.28
C ASP A 132 -12.34 -14.58 7.11
N LYS A 133 -11.32 -15.20 6.49
CA LYS A 133 -9.99 -15.36 7.09
C LYS A 133 -9.14 -14.08 7.06
N ILE A 134 -9.59 -13.00 6.41
CA ILE A 134 -8.86 -11.72 6.38
C ILE A 134 -9.18 -10.90 7.64
N PRO A 135 -8.15 -10.45 8.40
CA PRO A 135 -8.39 -9.63 9.59
C PRO A 135 -9.22 -8.38 9.27
N LYS A 136 -10.24 -8.08 10.08
CA LYS A 136 -11.13 -6.90 9.93
C LYS A 136 -10.34 -5.61 9.67
N LYS A 137 -9.26 -5.39 10.42
CA LYS A 137 -8.38 -4.23 10.25
C LYS A 137 -7.75 -4.12 8.86
N ILE A 138 -7.43 -5.23 8.20
CA ILE A 138 -6.88 -5.21 6.84
C ILE A 138 -8.00 -4.87 5.84
N LYS A 139 -9.18 -5.49 6.00
CA LYS A 139 -10.35 -5.19 5.16
C LYS A 139 -10.77 -3.73 5.23
N SER A 140 -10.78 -3.14 6.43
CA SER A 140 -11.12 -1.73 6.63
C SER A 140 -10.11 -0.76 6.00
N LEU A 141 -8.82 -1.11 5.99
CA LEU A 141 -7.77 -0.25 5.42
C LEU A 141 -7.66 -0.36 3.90
N TYR A 142 -7.99 -1.53 3.35
CA TYR A 142 -7.89 -1.84 1.94
C TYR A 142 -9.19 -2.48 1.48
N PRO A 143 -10.30 -1.72 1.45
CA PRO A 143 -11.59 -2.26 1.08
C PRO A 143 -11.55 -2.70 -0.38
N MET A 144 -11.96 -3.93 -0.65
CA MET A 144 -12.32 -4.36 -2.00
C MET A 144 -13.77 -3.93 -2.24
N GLY A 145 -14.00 -3.22 -3.35
CA GLY A 145 -15.30 -2.70 -3.76
C GLY A 145 -15.62 -3.13 -5.17
#